data_AF-A0A9X1SZV6-F1
#
_entry.id   AF-A0A9X1SZV6-F1
#
_cell.length_a   1.000
_cell.length_b   1.000
_cell.length_c   1.000
_cell.angle_alpha   90.00
_cell.angle_beta   90.00
_cell.angle_gamma   90.00
#
_symmetry.space_group_name_H-M   'P 1'
#
loop_
_entity.id
_entity.type
_entity.pdbx_description
1 polymer ?
#
loop_
_entity_poly.entity_id
_entity_poly.type
_entity_poly.pdbx_seq_one_letter_code
_entity_poly.pdbx_strand_id
1 'polypeptide(L)'
;MPALVKGADEIADTQRRLAPVDDGDLRDSIEVTRPRQSTPPYSQPGGARVAGELEAIVTAGNSAVRYAHLVEHGTTKAPAQAFFWPGFRLERKRALTRIKRSISKAIKETKK
;
A
#
# COMPACT_ATOMS: atom_id res chain seq x y z
N MET A 1 14.80 -7.60 -5.92
CA MET A 1 13.75 -6.86 -5.17
C MET A 1 12.60 -6.23 -5.99
N PRO A 2 12.55 -6.26 -7.35
CA PRO A 2 11.42 -5.66 -8.08
C PRO A 2 10.04 -6.28 -7.80
N ALA A 3 9.98 -7.58 -7.51
CA ALA A 3 8.71 -8.30 -7.36
C ALA A 3 7.90 -7.86 -6.12
N LEU A 4 8.59 -7.48 -5.03
CA LEU A 4 7.98 -6.98 -3.80
C LEU A 4 7.36 -5.60 -4.05
N VAL A 5 8.18 -4.66 -4.55
CA VAL A 5 7.74 -3.28 -4.84
C VAL A 5 6.61 -3.29 -5.87
N LYS A 6 6.74 -4.08 -6.94
CA LYS A 6 5.67 -4.22 -7.94
C LYS A 6 4.36 -4.77 -7.37
N GLY A 7 4.44 -5.68 -6.40
CA GLY A 7 3.24 -6.16 -5.69
C GLY A 7 2.58 -5.05 -4.86
N ALA A 8 3.39 -4.21 -4.21
CA ALA A 8 2.90 -3.06 -3.45
C ALA A 8 2.34 -1.96 -4.36
N ASP A 9 2.98 -1.67 -5.50
CA ASP A 9 2.49 -0.72 -6.50
C ASP A 9 1.12 -1.12 -7.04
N GLU A 10 0.92 -2.39 -7.38
CA GLU A 10 -0.38 -2.88 -7.87
C GLU A 10 -1.48 -2.77 -6.81
N ILE A 11 -1.15 -3.02 -5.53
CA ILE A 11 -2.07 -2.81 -4.41
C ILE A 11 -2.42 -1.32 -4.30
N ALA A 12 -1.41 -0.45 -4.28
CA ALA A 12 -1.60 1.00 -4.16
C ALA A 12 -2.43 1.55 -5.32
N ASP A 13 -2.20 1.09 -6.55
CA ASP A 13 -2.98 1.48 -7.72
C ASP A 13 -4.45 1.08 -7.61
N THR A 14 -4.73 -0.11 -7.07
CA THR A 14 -6.13 -0.52 -6.81
C THR A 14 -6.75 0.32 -5.70
N GLN A 15 -6.01 0.62 -4.63
CA GLN A 15 -6.49 1.50 -3.57
C GLN A 15 -6.78 2.91 -4.10
N ARG A 16 -5.92 3.45 -4.97
CA ARG A 16 -6.12 4.76 -5.64
C ARG A 16 -7.35 4.78 -6.53
N ARG A 17 -7.64 3.68 -7.26
CA ARG A 17 -8.86 3.55 -8.07
C ARG A 17 -10.13 3.49 -7.24
N LEU A 18 -10.05 2.94 -6.03
CA LEU A 18 -11.19 2.81 -5.11
C LEU A 18 -11.36 4.03 -4.21
N ALA A 19 -10.33 4.86 -4.05
CA ALA A 19 -10.37 6.04 -3.22
C ALA A 19 -11.41 7.03 -3.78
N PRO A 20 -12.33 7.54 -2.94
CA PRO A 20 -13.23 8.58 -3.38
C PRO A 20 -12.46 9.84 -3.75
N VAL A 21 -12.92 10.52 -4.80
CA VAL A 21 -12.26 11.69 -5.37
C VAL A 21 -13.18 12.89 -5.19
N ASP A 22 -12.71 13.83 -4.37
CA ASP A 22 -13.20 15.21 -4.33
C ASP A 22 -12.14 16.08 -5.04
N ASP A 23 -11.14 16.58 -4.30
CA ASP A 23 -9.97 17.27 -4.87
C ASP A 23 -8.85 16.32 -5.31
N GLY A 24 -8.89 15.05 -4.89
CA GLY A 24 -7.88 14.03 -5.21
C GLY A 24 -6.80 13.82 -4.14
N ASP A 25 -6.71 14.68 -3.13
CA ASP A 25 -5.70 14.61 -2.07
C ASP A 25 -5.61 13.23 -1.39
N LEU A 26 -6.75 12.60 -1.10
CA LEU A 26 -6.78 11.27 -0.50
C LEU A 26 -6.12 10.23 -1.40
N ARG A 27 -6.49 10.20 -2.68
CA ARG A 27 -5.92 9.29 -3.67
C ARG A 27 -4.42 9.51 -3.79
N ASP A 28 -4.00 10.76 -3.85
CA ASP A 28 -2.61 11.14 -4.09
C ASP A 28 -1.75 10.96 -2.83
N SER A 29 -2.37 10.85 -1.64
CA SER A 29 -1.69 10.49 -0.39
C SER A 29 -1.33 9.01 -0.26
N ILE A 30 -1.81 8.14 -1.17
CA ILE A 30 -1.51 6.71 -1.12
C ILE A 30 -0.11 6.48 -1.68
N GLU A 31 0.81 6.05 -0.83
CA GLU A 31 2.24 5.95 -1.12
C GLU A 31 2.78 4.54 -0.89
N VAL A 32 3.75 4.14 -1.71
CA VAL A 32 4.50 2.89 -1.56
C VAL A 32 5.89 3.20 -1.02
N THR A 33 6.10 2.91 0.25
CA THR A 33 7.43 2.98 0.87
C THR A 33 8.25 1.76 0.45
N ARG A 34 9.36 2.02 -0.25
CA ARG A 34 10.30 0.99 -0.70
C ARG A 34 11.16 0.46 0.46
N PRO A 35 11.84 -0.70 0.29
CA PRO A 35 12.77 -1.20 1.29
C PRO A 35 13.81 -0.16 1.73
N ARG A 36 14.10 -0.12 3.04
CA ARG A 36 15.01 0.84 3.67
C ARG A 36 14.62 2.31 3.52
N GLN A 37 13.39 2.61 3.11
CA GLN A 37 12.84 3.97 3.06
C GLN A 37 11.87 4.23 4.22
N SER A 38 11.63 5.50 4.53
CA SER A 38 10.68 5.90 5.58
C SER A 38 9.29 6.15 5.00
N THR A 39 8.26 5.73 5.72
CA THR A 39 6.87 6.09 5.43
C THR A 39 6.66 7.60 5.58
N PRO A 40 5.70 8.20 4.83
CA PRO A 40 5.36 9.60 4.99
C PRO A 40 4.93 9.91 6.44
N PRO A 41 5.31 11.07 7.01
CA PRO A 41 4.84 11.48 8.33
C PRO A 41 3.31 11.49 8.39
N TYR A 42 2.76 10.99 9.51
CA TYR A 42 1.31 10.93 9.77
C TYR A 42 0.49 10.02 8.83
N SER A 43 1.15 9.19 8.05
CA SER A 43 0.49 8.18 7.21
C SER A 43 0.00 6.96 8.02
N GLN A 44 -1.02 6.27 7.50
CA GLN A 44 -1.63 5.09 8.10
C GLN A 44 -1.67 3.91 7.12
N PRO A 45 -1.58 2.66 7.57
CA PRO A 45 -1.26 2.19 8.91
C PRO A 45 0.26 2.08 9.08
N GLY A 46 0.91 3.04 9.73
CA GLY A 46 2.36 2.97 9.89
C GLY A 46 2.99 4.02 10.78
N GLY A 47 2.37 5.20 10.91
CA GLY A 47 3.10 6.34 11.47
C GLY A 47 4.38 6.60 10.66
N ALA A 48 5.33 7.35 11.21
CA ALA A 48 6.66 7.45 10.62
C ALA A 48 7.49 6.20 11.03
N ARG A 49 7.78 5.30 10.09
CA ARG A 49 8.66 4.15 10.30
C ARG A 49 9.48 3.83 9.06
N VAL A 50 10.64 3.22 9.27
CA VAL A 50 11.50 2.74 8.17
C VAL A 50 11.12 1.31 7.80
N ALA A 51 10.97 1.04 6.50
CA ALA A 51 10.75 -0.30 5.97
C ALA A 51 11.99 -1.17 6.13
N GLY A 52 11.79 -2.43 6.54
CA GLY A 52 12.85 -3.42 6.55
C GLY A 52 13.45 -3.71 5.17
N GLU A 53 14.54 -4.47 5.14
CA GLU A 53 15.22 -4.80 3.88
C GLU A 53 14.34 -5.59 2.91
N LEU A 54 13.48 -6.50 3.38
CA LEU A 54 12.58 -7.30 2.55
C LEU A 54 11.13 -6.85 2.66
N GLU A 55 10.91 -5.56 2.93
CA GLU A 55 9.60 -5.00 3.22
C GLU A 55 9.27 -3.84 2.26
N ALA A 56 8.03 -3.81 1.79
CA ALA A 56 7.44 -2.65 1.15
C ALA A 56 6.12 -2.35 1.87
N ILE A 57 5.85 -1.07 2.11
CA ILE A 57 4.72 -0.62 2.94
C ILE A 57 3.83 0.24 2.06
N VAL A 58 2.54 -0.05 2.05
CA VAL A 58 1.55 0.83 1.45
C VAL A 58 0.85 1.59 2.56
N THR A 59 0.80 2.92 2.45
CA THR A 59 0.13 3.79 3.42
C THR A 59 -0.78 4.78 2.71
N ALA A 60 -1.83 5.24 3.39
CA ALA A 60 -2.68 6.35 2.98
C ALA A 60 -2.63 7.46 4.03
N GLY A 61 -2.76 8.70 3.58
CA GLY A 61 -2.68 9.88 4.42
C GLY A 61 -1.27 10.43 4.60
N ASN A 62 -1.20 11.69 5.01
CA ASN A 62 0.03 12.44 5.26
C ASN A 62 -0.29 13.63 6.20
N SER A 63 0.61 14.62 6.29
CA SER A 63 0.40 15.81 7.12
C SER A 63 -0.84 16.63 6.75
N ALA A 64 -1.22 16.67 5.46
CA ALA A 64 -2.40 17.34 4.93
C ALA A 64 -3.64 16.43 4.93
N VAL A 65 -3.44 15.12 4.72
CA VAL A 65 -4.51 14.12 4.63
C VAL A 65 -4.55 13.26 5.88
N ARG A 66 -5.08 13.84 6.97
CA ARG A 66 -5.20 13.17 8.28
C ARG A 66 -6.51 12.40 8.47
N TYR A 67 -7.37 12.39 7.46
CA TYR A 67 -8.73 11.87 7.52
C TYR A 67 -8.92 10.53 6.79
N ALA A 68 -7.84 9.90 6.30
CA ALA A 68 -7.92 8.65 5.52
C ALA A 68 -8.69 7.53 6.24
N HIS A 69 -8.45 7.31 7.54
CA HIS A 69 -9.20 6.33 8.34
C HIS A 69 -10.68 6.68 8.54
N LEU A 70 -11.01 7.99 8.62
CA LEU A 70 -12.40 8.44 8.73
C LEU A 70 -13.17 8.12 7.45
N VAL A 71 -12.51 8.21 6.30
CA VAL A 71 -13.10 7.82 5.01
C VAL A 71 -13.22 6.30 4.92
N GLU A 72 -12.16 5.55 5.26
CA GLU A 72 -12.16 4.08 5.20
C GLU A 72 -13.26 3.46 6.07
N HIS A 73 -13.45 3.97 7.29
CA HIS A 73 -14.35 3.37 8.29
C HIS A 73 -15.68 4.10 8.46
N GLY A 74 -15.82 5.30 7.89
CA GLY A 74 -16.98 6.15 8.11
C GLY A 74 -16.97 6.84 9.46
N THR A 75 -17.93 7.73 9.64
CA THR A 75 -18.17 8.50 10.87
C THR A 75 -19.66 8.53 11.19
N THR A 76 -20.05 9.17 12.29
CA THR A 76 -21.47 9.40 12.60
C THR A 76 -22.17 10.29 11.57
N LYS A 77 -21.43 11.11 10.82
CA LYS A 77 -21.98 12.09 9.87
C LYS A 77 -21.79 11.70 8.40
N ALA A 78 -21.00 10.65 8.11
CA ALA A 78 -20.70 10.23 6.76
C ALA A 78 -20.50 8.70 6.69
N PRO A 79 -21.12 7.99 5.73
CA PRO A 79 -20.94 6.55 5.59
C PRO A 79 -19.50 6.20 5.18
N ALA A 80 -19.09 4.97 5.48
CA ALA A 80 -17.78 4.44 5.10
C ALA A 80 -17.63 4.34 3.58
N GLN A 81 -16.48 4.79 3.07
CA GLN A 81 -16.08 4.66 1.68
C GLN A 81 -14.75 3.91 1.63
N ALA A 82 -14.85 2.60 1.86
CA ALA A 82 -13.68 1.73 1.99
C ALA A 82 -12.93 1.61 0.66
N PHE A 83 -11.63 1.90 0.70
CA PHE A 83 -10.73 1.88 -0.45
C PHE A 83 -9.46 1.09 -0.15
N PHE A 84 -8.93 1.22 1.07
CA PHE A 84 -7.64 0.71 1.46
C PHE A 84 -7.65 -0.80 1.63
N TRP A 85 -8.49 -1.32 2.52
CA TRP A 85 -8.56 -2.76 2.77
C TRP A 85 -9.21 -3.55 1.65
N PRO A 86 -10.26 -3.06 0.97
CA PRO A 86 -10.76 -3.69 -0.25
C PRO A 86 -9.68 -3.82 -1.33
N GLY A 87 -8.94 -2.74 -1.62
CA GLY A 87 -7.86 -2.77 -2.62
C GLY A 87 -6.75 -3.74 -2.25
N PHE A 88 -6.34 -3.77 -0.98
CA PHE A 88 -5.39 -4.76 -0.47
C PHE A 88 -5.91 -6.20 -0.67
N ARG A 89 -7.15 -6.49 -0.25
CA ARG A 89 -7.72 -7.84 -0.33
C ARG A 89 -7.80 -8.36 -1.77
N LEU A 90 -8.14 -7.49 -2.72
CA LEU A 90 -8.22 -7.85 -4.15
C LEU A 90 -6.86 -8.28 -4.72
N GLU A 91 -5.80 -7.51 -4.45
CA GLU A 91 -4.48 -7.74 -5.08
C GLU A 91 -3.53 -8.62 -4.25
N ARG A 92 -3.81 -8.84 -2.95
CA ARG A 92 -2.94 -9.58 -2.02
C ARG A 92 -2.50 -10.94 -2.57
N LYS A 93 -3.43 -11.72 -3.11
CA LYS A 93 -3.12 -13.06 -3.64
C LYS A 93 -2.12 -12.98 -4.79
N ARG A 94 -2.35 -12.06 -5.73
CA ARG A 94 -1.49 -11.85 -6.90
C ARG A 94 -0.10 -11.39 -6.50
N ALA A 95 -0.01 -10.40 -5.60
CA ALA A 95 1.25 -9.90 -5.08
C ALA A 95 2.08 -11.02 -4.40
N LEU A 96 1.45 -11.81 -3.51
CA LEU A 96 2.11 -12.93 -2.84
C LEU A 96 2.59 -14.01 -3.81
N THR A 97 1.79 -14.38 -4.81
CA THR A 97 2.19 -15.34 -5.83
C THR A 97 3.42 -14.85 -6.62
N ARG A 98 3.46 -13.55 -6.95
CA ARG A 98 4.60 -12.95 -7.67
C ARG A 98 5.88 -13.00 -6.84
N ILE A 99 5.80 -12.62 -5.56
CA ILE A 99 6.94 -12.68 -4.64
C ILE A 99 7.46 -14.11 -4.52
N LYS A 100 6.58 -15.09 -4.26
CA LYS A 100 6.95 -16.52 -4.17
C LYS A 100 7.66 -17.00 -5.43
N ARG A 101 7.12 -16.68 -6.62
CA ARG A 101 7.73 -17.07 -7.90
C ARG A 101 9.14 -16.46 -8.08
N SER A 102 9.34 -15.20 -7.69
CA SER A 102 10.65 -14.56 -7.79
C SER A 102 11.69 -15.22 -6.88
N ILE A 103 11.30 -15.60 -5.65
CA ILE A 103 12.16 -16.34 -4.72
C ILE A 103 12.50 -17.72 -5.30
N SER A 104 11.50 -18.47 -5.77
CA SER A 104 11.74 -19.79 -6.38
C SER A 104 12.64 -19.71 -7.61
N LYS A 105 12.52 -18.66 -8.43
CA LYS A 105 13.39 -18.44 -9.59
C LYS A 105 14.83 -18.19 -9.17
N ALA A 106 15.05 -17.29 -8.20
CA ALA A 106 16.38 -16.99 -7.68
C ALA A 106 17.07 -18.25 -7.13
N ILE A 107 16.36 -19.06 -6.33
CA ILE A 107 16.89 -20.33 -5.78
C ILE A 107 17.32 -21.30 -6.90
N LYS A 108 16.54 -21.39 -7.99
CA LYS A 108 16.85 -22.27 -9.13
C LYS A 108 18.06 -21.79 -9.92
N GLU A 109 18.20 -20.48 -10.09
CA GLU A 109 19.33 -19.88 -10.80
C GLU A 109 20.66 -20.07 -10.04
N THR A 110 20.65 -20.01 -8.71
CA THR A 110 21.85 -20.27 -7.88
C THR A 110 22.29 -21.73 -7.88
N LYS A 111 21.40 -22.67 -8.18
CA LYS A 111 21.74 -24.10 -8.28
C LYS A 111 22.39 -24.50 -9.62
N LYS A 112 22.43 -23.58 -10.59
CA LYS A 112 23.00 -23.79 -11.92
C LYS A 112 24.41 -23.19 -11.96
#